data_AF-A0A4V0YYH2-F1
#
_entry.id   AF-A0A4V0YYH2-F1
#
_cell.length_a   1.000
_cell.length_b   1.000
_cell.length_c   1.000
_cell.angle_alpha   90.00
_cell.angle_beta   90.00
_cell.angle_gamma   90.00
#
_symmetry.space_group_name_H-M   'P 1'
#
loop_
_entity.id
_entity.type
_entity.pdbx_description
1 polymer ?
#
loop_
_entity_poly.entity_id
_entity_poly.type
_entity_poly.pdbx_seq_one_letter_code
_entity_poly.pdbx_strand_id
1 'polypeptide(L)'
;MTRQVEYFPQLVAAYIRDKLPADQQYASLFSKPLAELTEAEIQQLIQLAQQQELRIHRFKRSMELPRVQKVLGMLKGLYPSNLLDIGSGRGAFLWPLLDSFPTLAVTCVDMLDYRVADIQAVQRGGIEQLQAVQADVTRLPFAEQSFEMVTMLEVLEHVPDTRRALSEICRVARQFVILSVPSKEDDNPEHIHLFAQHSLRDLLLEQGVRRVSFDYVPGHMLALAHKG
;
A
#
# COMPACT_ATOMS: atom_id res chain seq x y z
N MET A 1 15.58 25.84 -13.15
CA MET A 1 14.88 25.76 -11.85
C MET A 1 14.80 24.31 -11.45
N THR A 2 15.61 23.90 -10.47
CA THR A 2 15.57 22.54 -9.91
C THR A 2 14.21 22.37 -9.24
N ARG A 3 13.35 21.47 -9.72
CA ARG A 3 12.09 21.15 -9.05
C ARG A 3 12.43 20.69 -7.63
N GLN A 4 11.92 21.39 -6.63
CA GLN A 4 12.00 20.94 -5.24
C GLN A 4 11.29 19.58 -5.17
N VAL A 5 12.02 18.55 -4.72
CA VAL A 5 11.46 17.20 -4.63
C VAL A 5 10.55 17.17 -3.41
N GLU A 6 9.24 17.05 -3.65
CA GLU A 6 8.28 16.84 -2.57
C GLU A 6 8.30 15.37 -2.13
N TYR A 7 8.42 15.14 -0.82
CA TYR A 7 8.29 13.83 -0.19
C TYR A 7 6.99 13.79 0.63
N PHE A 8 6.53 12.60 1.01
CA PHE A 8 5.58 12.43 2.11
C PHE A 8 6.31 12.71 3.44
N PRO A 9 6.12 13.89 4.08
CA PRO A 9 7.07 14.39 5.08
C PRO A 9 7.17 13.47 6.31
N GLN A 10 6.03 13.04 6.84
CA GLN A 10 5.99 12.19 8.03
C GLN A 10 6.50 10.77 7.73
N LEU A 11 6.17 10.21 6.56
CA LEU A 11 6.61 8.88 6.16
C LEU A 11 8.12 8.82 5.93
N VAL A 12 8.68 9.84 5.28
CA VAL A 12 10.13 9.91 5.06
C VAL A 12 10.88 10.13 6.38
N ALA A 13 10.36 10.99 7.27
CA ALA A 13 10.93 11.21 8.59
C ALA A 13 10.94 9.91 9.42
N ALA A 14 9.83 9.17 9.45
CA ALA A 14 9.76 7.88 10.13
C ALA A 14 10.80 6.90 9.59
N TYR A 15 10.86 6.72 8.27
CA TYR A 15 11.85 5.82 7.66
C TYR A 15 13.30 6.20 8.02
N ILE A 16 13.64 7.49 8.01
CA ILE A 16 14.97 7.97 8.38
C ILE A 16 15.27 7.66 9.85
N ARG A 17 14.30 7.86 10.74
CA ARG A 17 14.43 7.60 12.19
C ARG A 17 14.72 6.15 12.51
N ASP A 18 14.22 5.20 11.71
CA ASP A 18 14.56 3.78 11.86
C ASP A 18 15.93 3.42 11.24
N LYS A 19 16.24 3.97 10.06
CA LYS A 19 17.42 3.56 9.30
C LYS A 19 18.73 4.19 9.77
N LEU A 20 18.67 5.33 10.45
CA LEU A 20 19.85 6.04 10.93
C LEU A 20 19.91 6.03 12.47
N PRO A 21 21.12 6.02 13.05
CA PRO A 21 21.27 6.18 14.48
C PRO A 21 20.95 7.63 14.89
N ALA A 22 20.43 7.79 16.11
CA ALA A 22 20.32 9.10 16.74
C ALA A 22 21.73 9.59 17.12
N ASP A 23 22.27 10.53 16.35
CA ASP A 23 23.47 11.29 16.72
C ASP A 23 23.12 12.26 17.87
N GLN A 24 24.07 12.56 18.76
CA GLN A 24 23.93 13.63 19.77
C GLN A 24 23.47 14.95 19.17
N GLN A 25 23.94 15.28 17.96
CA GLN A 25 23.53 16.52 17.26
C GLN A 25 22.04 16.52 16.87
N TYR A 26 21.46 15.36 16.55
CA TYR A 26 20.10 15.22 16.02
C TYR A 26 19.13 14.56 17.01
N ALA A 27 19.55 14.28 18.23
CA ALA A 27 18.80 13.46 19.20
C ALA A 27 17.34 13.91 19.40
N SER A 28 17.08 15.22 19.41
CA SER A 28 15.73 15.77 19.53
C SER A 28 14.80 15.35 18.38
N LEU A 29 15.32 15.23 17.15
CA LEU A 29 14.56 14.81 15.97
C LEU A 29 14.13 13.34 16.07
N PHE A 30 14.89 12.52 16.80
CA PHE A 30 14.64 11.10 16.99
C PHE A 30 13.80 10.79 18.23
N SER A 31 13.71 11.70 19.20
CA SER A 31 12.90 11.52 20.42
C SER A 31 11.55 12.22 20.38
N LYS A 32 11.40 13.31 19.62
CA LYS A 32 10.15 14.08 19.52
C LYS A 32 9.03 13.25 18.89
N PRO A 33 7.76 13.33 19.34
CA PRO A 33 6.65 12.67 18.66
C PRO A 33 6.64 13.01 17.16
N LEU A 34 6.49 12.00 16.30
CA LEU A 34 6.59 12.17 14.84
C LEU A 34 5.63 13.25 14.33
N ALA A 35 4.38 13.22 14.81
CA ALA A 35 3.34 14.20 14.46
C ALA A 35 3.67 15.65 14.87
N GLU A 36 4.62 15.87 15.78
CA GLU A 36 5.03 17.20 16.25
C GLU A 36 6.27 17.74 15.52
N LEU A 37 6.88 16.97 14.61
CA LEU A 37 7.98 17.47 13.80
C LEU A 37 7.48 18.56 12.85
N THR A 38 8.15 19.70 12.91
CA THR A 38 7.96 20.81 11.97
C THR A 38 8.56 20.47 10.62
N GLU A 39 8.13 21.19 9.58
CA GLU A 39 8.70 21.02 8.24
C GLU A 39 10.21 21.23 8.22
N ALA A 40 10.73 22.23 8.94
CA ALA A 40 12.16 22.50 9.03
C ALA A 40 12.94 21.34 9.67
N GLU A 41 12.40 20.73 10.74
CA GLU A 41 12.98 19.55 11.39
C GLU A 41 12.99 18.33 10.45
N ILE A 42 11.93 18.14 9.67
CA ILE A 42 11.87 17.08 8.65
C ILE A 42 12.91 17.32 7.55
N GLN A 43 13.11 18.57 7.11
CA GLN A 43 14.16 18.89 6.14
C GLN A 43 15.56 18.60 6.69
N GLN A 44 15.80 18.83 7.99
CA GLN A 44 17.06 18.43 8.64
C GLN A 44 17.27 16.92 8.61
N LEU A 45 16.23 16.11 8.88
CA LEU A 45 16.30 14.65 8.74
C LEU A 45 16.63 14.24 7.30
N ILE A 46 15.98 14.86 6.31
CA ILE A 46 16.25 14.58 4.88
C ILE A 46 17.69 14.94 4.51
N GLN A 47 18.21 16.06 5.01
CA GLN A 47 19.61 16.45 4.79
C GLN A 47 20.58 15.45 5.43
N LEU A 48 20.30 15.01 6.67
CA LEU A 48 21.07 13.95 7.33
C LEU A 48 21.06 12.66 6.50
N ALA A 49 19.89 12.25 6.00
CA ALA A 49 19.77 11.08 5.13
C ALA A 49 20.61 11.20 3.85
N GLN A 50 20.67 12.38 3.25
CA GLN A 50 21.52 12.63 2.08
C GLN A 50 23.01 12.55 2.42
N GLN A 51 23.43 13.12 3.54
CA GLN A 51 24.82 13.05 4.02
C GLN A 51 25.28 11.62 4.30
N GLN A 52 24.36 10.77 4.77
CA GLN A 52 24.60 9.35 5.04
C GLN A 52 24.27 8.45 3.84
N GLU A 53 24.03 9.03 2.64
CA GLU A 53 23.72 8.31 1.39
C GLU A 53 22.51 7.35 1.47
N LEU A 54 21.57 7.62 2.39
CA LEU A 54 20.38 6.80 2.58
C LEU A 54 19.39 6.97 1.42
N ARG A 55 18.99 5.86 0.80
CA ARG A 55 18.05 5.84 -0.33
C ARG A 55 16.59 6.05 0.12
N ILE A 56 16.10 7.28 0.02
CA ILE A 56 14.72 7.67 0.39
C ILE A 56 13.78 7.96 -0.81
N HIS A 57 14.19 7.67 -2.04
CA HIS A 57 13.45 8.04 -3.26
C HIS A 57 12.03 7.46 -3.37
N ARG A 58 11.72 6.38 -2.66
CA ARG A 58 10.40 5.72 -2.64
C ARG A 58 9.30 6.59 -2.01
N PHE A 59 9.67 7.56 -1.19
CA PHE A 59 8.74 8.48 -0.53
C PHE A 59 8.52 9.78 -1.31
N LYS A 60 9.11 9.89 -2.51
CA LYS A 60 8.88 11.04 -3.39
C LYS A 60 7.41 11.04 -3.80
N ARG A 61 6.76 12.19 -3.68
CA ARG A 61 5.46 12.44 -4.29
C ARG A 61 5.67 12.46 -5.80
N SER A 62 5.33 11.35 -6.45
CA SER A 62 5.25 11.26 -7.91
C SER A 62 3.92 11.83 -8.39
N MET A 63 3.75 11.96 -9.71
CA MET A 63 2.41 12.15 -10.27
C MET A 63 1.46 11.09 -9.70
N GLU A 64 0.32 11.56 -9.20
CA GLU A 64 -0.71 10.66 -8.68
C GLU A 64 -1.24 9.79 -9.82
N LEU A 65 -1.15 8.47 -9.62
CA LEU A 65 -1.64 7.50 -10.60
C LEU A 65 -3.16 7.53 -10.60
N PRO A 66 -3.85 7.57 -11.76
CA PRO A 66 -5.31 7.61 -11.81
C PRO A 66 -5.99 6.50 -11.00
N ARG A 67 -5.40 5.29 -10.99
CA ARG A 67 -5.90 4.18 -10.17
C ARG A 67 -5.81 4.46 -8.66
N VAL A 68 -4.70 5.06 -8.21
CA VAL A 68 -4.51 5.40 -6.79
C VAL A 68 -5.54 6.45 -6.38
N GLN A 69 -5.72 7.51 -7.17
CA GLN A 69 -6.74 8.53 -6.90
C GLN A 69 -8.15 7.94 -6.81
N LYS A 70 -8.49 7.05 -7.75
CA LYS A 70 -9.79 6.39 -7.79
C LYS A 70 -10.03 5.52 -6.55
N VAL A 71 -9.05 4.70 -6.16
CA VAL A 71 -9.15 3.85 -4.95
C VAL A 71 -9.22 4.70 -3.68
N LEU A 72 -8.41 5.74 -3.54
CA LEU A 72 -8.51 6.68 -2.39
C LEU A 72 -9.90 7.34 -2.34
N GLY A 73 -10.49 7.66 -3.50
CA GLY A 73 -11.87 8.15 -3.59
C GLY A 73 -12.91 7.14 -3.12
N MET A 74 -12.77 5.86 -3.51
CA MET A 74 -13.62 4.78 -3.02
C MET A 74 -13.50 4.62 -1.51
N LEU A 75 -12.27 4.65 -0.97
CA LEU A 75 -12.01 4.56 0.47
C LEU A 75 -12.66 5.69 1.26
N LYS A 76 -12.66 6.93 0.73
CA LYS A 76 -13.36 8.05 1.37
C LYS A 76 -14.87 7.82 1.47
N GLY A 77 -15.47 7.13 0.50
CA GLY A 77 -16.90 6.80 0.50
C GLY A 77 -17.28 5.59 1.36
N LEU A 78 -16.34 4.66 1.57
CA LEU A 78 -16.57 3.42 2.33
C LEU A 78 -16.10 3.50 3.79
N TYR A 79 -15.09 4.32 4.07
CA TYR A 79 -14.55 4.64 5.39
C TYR A 79 -14.28 3.40 6.30
N PRO A 80 -13.44 2.44 5.86
CA PRO A 80 -13.17 1.23 6.64
C PRO A 80 -12.41 1.53 7.93
N SER A 81 -12.61 0.72 8.97
CA SER A 81 -11.88 0.82 10.25
C SER A 81 -10.47 0.23 10.21
N ASN A 82 -10.25 -0.80 9.39
CA ASN A 82 -8.94 -1.38 9.11
C ASN A 82 -8.84 -1.90 7.67
N LEU A 83 -7.62 -1.99 7.16
CA LEU A 83 -7.35 -2.36 5.77
C LEU A 83 -6.13 -3.29 5.69
N LEU A 84 -6.23 -4.33 4.86
CA LEU A 84 -5.10 -5.13 4.40
C LEU A 84 -4.73 -4.74 2.97
N ASP A 85 -3.50 -4.31 2.74
CA ASP A 85 -2.96 -4.01 1.43
C ASP A 85 -2.04 -5.14 0.97
N ILE A 86 -2.42 -5.81 -0.11
CA ILE A 86 -1.69 -6.92 -0.71
C ILE A 86 -0.77 -6.38 -1.81
N GLY A 87 0.51 -6.78 -1.78
CA GLY A 87 1.51 -6.39 -2.76
C GLY A 87 1.91 -4.92 -2.63
N SER A 88 2.05 -4.42 -1.40
CA SER A 88 2.35 -3.01 -1.14
C SER A 88 3.63 -2.51 -1.83
N GLY A 89 4.58 -3.40 -2.13
CA GLY A 89 5.71 -3.13 -3.01
C GLY A 89 6.55 -1.94 -2.56
N ARG A 90 6.75 -0.98 -3.47
CA ARG A 90 7.48 0.26 -3.19
C ARG A 90 6.63 1.34 -2.51
N GLY A 91 5.36 1.05 -2.25
CA GLY A 91 4.37 1.93 -1.64
C GLY A 91 3.73 2.95 -2.58
N ALA A 92 3.63 2.64 -3.88
CA ALA A 92 2.97 3.50 -4.86
C ALA A 92 1.52 3.83 -4.48
N PHE A 93 0.81 2.88 -3.85
CA PHE A 93 -0.50 3.08 -3.26
C PHE A 93 -0.42 3.34 -1.75
N LEU A 94 0.44 2.60 -1.03
CA LEU A 94 0.56 2.68 0.43
C LEU A 94 0.91 4.07 0.96
N TRP A 95 1.84 4.80 0.34
CA TRP A 95 2.23 6.12 0.86
C TRP A 95 1.13 7.17 0.71
N PRO A 96 0.48 7.31 -0.47
CA PRO A 96 -0.72 8.13 -0.59
C PRO A 96 -1.86 7.72 0.35
N LEU A 97 -2.04 6.40 0.59
CA LEU A 97 -3.04 5.88 1.52
C LEU A 97 -2.79 6.36 2.95
N LEU A 98 -1.58 6.18 3.48
CA LEU A 98 -1.23 6.58 4.85
C LEU A 98 -1.27 8.11 5.03
N ASP A 99 -0.89 8.87 4.01
CA ASP A 99 -0.99 10.34 4.00
C ASP A 99 -2.45 10.81 4.00
N SER A 100 -3.33 10.13 3.26
CA SER A 100 -4.76 10.47 3.16
C SER A 100 -5.58 10.01 4.37
N PHE A 101 -5.15 8.95 5.05
CA PHE A 101 -5.86 8.31 6.16
C PHE A 101 -4.91 8.05 7.34
N PRO A 102 -4.47 9.11 8.05
CA PRO A 102 -3.42 9.00 9.08
C PRO A 102 -3.84 8.15 10.30
N THR A 103 -5.13 7.88 10.48
CA THR A 103 -5.66 7.09 11.59
C THR A 103 -6.13 5.70 11.18
N LEU A 104 -6.09 5.35 9.89
CA LEU A 104 -6.53 4.04 9.42
C LEU A 104 -5.50 2.98 9.82
N ALA A 105 -5.96 1.92 10.49
CA ALA A 105 -5.11 0.77 10.77
C ALA A 105 -4.85 0.00 9.45
N VAL A 106 -3.60 0.00 9.00
CA VAL A 106 -3.18 -0.62 7.73
C VAL A 106 -2.21 -1.76 8.02
N THR A 107 -2.52 -2.95 7.53
CA THR A 107 -1.58 -4.07 7.45
C THR A 107 -1.17 -4.26 6.00
N CYS A 108 0.12 -4.45 5.76
CA CYS A 108 0.68 -4.68 4.43
C CYS A 108 1.18 -6.11 4.31
N VAL A 109 1.03 -6.70 3.14
CA VAL A 109 1.64 -7.98 2.76
C VAL A 109 2.45 -7.83 1.50
N ASP A 110 3.65 -8.40 1.49
CA ASP A 110 4.48 -8.55 0.30
C ASP A 110 5.24 -9.88 0.38
N MET A 111 5.53 -10.50 -0.77
CA MET A 111 6.29 -11.76 -0.83
C MET A 111 7.79 -11.53 -0.60
N LEU A 112 8.26 -10.32 -0.93
CA LEU A 112 9.67 -9.96 -0.90
C LEU A 112 10.04 -9.35 0.46
N ASP A 113 10.91 -10.05 1.18
CA ASP A 113 11.39 -9.69 2.52
C ASP A 113 11.92 -8.25 2.60
N TYR A 114 12.68 -7.79 1.61
CA TYR A 114 13.27 -6.45 1.58
C TYR A 114 12.20 -5.35 1.39
N ARG A 115 11.07 -5.65 0.73
CA ARG A 115 9.93 -4.71 0.65
C ARG A 115 9.29 -4.56 2.02
N VAL A 116 9.04 -5.68 2.68
CA VAL A 116 8.48 -5.73 4.03
C VAL A 116 9.40 -4.99 5.00
N ALA A 117 10.70 -5.24 4.97
CA ALA A 117 11.68 -4.60 5.85
C ALA A 117 11.71 -3.07 5.73
N ASP A 118 11.48 -2.55 4.51
CA ASP A 118 11.39 -1.10 4.28
C ASP A 118 10.08 -0.49 4.79
N ILE A 119 8.96 -1.21 4.71
CA ILE A 119 7.68 -0.78 5.29
C ILE A 119 7.73 -0.86 6.82
N GLN A 120 8.32 -1.92 7.38
CA GLN A 120 8.53 -2.04 8.83
C GLN A 120 9.45 -0.94 9.38
N ALA A 121 10.37 -0.41 8.58
CA ALA A 121 11.16 0.75 8.98
C ALA A 121 10.31 2.00 9.19
N VAL A 122 9.30 2.22 8.33
CA VAL A 122 8.34 3.31 8.51
C VAL A 122 7.51 3.10 9.78
N GLN A 123 7.06 1.87 10.05
CA GLN A 123 6.36 1.53 11.29
C GLN A 123 7.22 1.83 12.54
N ARG A 124 8.43 1.27 12.62
CA ARG A 124 9.35 1.47 13.77
C ARG A 124 9.79 2.92 13.94
N GLY A 125 9.76 3.69 12.84
CA GLY A 125 10.02 5.12 12.81
C GLY A 125 8.93 6.02 13.40
N GLY A 126 7.76 5.46 13.75
CA GLY A 126 6.69 6.18 14.44
C GLY A 126 5.35 6.24 13.71
N ILE A 127 5.16 5.48 12.61
CA ILE A 127 3.84 5.29 11.98
C ILE A 127 3.17 4.07 12.63
N GLU A 128 2.57 4.28 13.80
CA GLU A 128 2.08 3.20 14.67
C GLU A 128 0.89 2.43 14.10
N GLN A 129 0.08 3.06 13.26
CA GLN A 129 -1.08 2.45 12.62
C GLN A 129 -0.73 1.49 11.46
N LEU A 130 0.56 1.37 11.13
CA LEU A 130 1.07 0.53 10.04
C LEU A 130 1.69 -0.76 10.57
N GLN A 131 1.39 -1.88 9.92
CA GLN A 131 2.08 -3.15 10.11
C GLN A 131 2.47 -3.74 8.76
N ALA A 132 3.54 -4.54 8.71
CA ALA A 132 3.93 -5.24 7.48
C ALA A 132 4.39 -6.67 7.76
N VAL A 133 3.90 -7.60 6.94
CA VAL A 133 4.10 -9.04 7.08
C VAL A 133 4.60 -9.60 5.75
N GLN A 134 5.63 -10.44 5.80
CA GLN A 134 6.02 -11.22 4.63
C GLN A 134 5.10 -12.44 4.51
N ALA A 135 4.37 -12.53 3.38
CA ALA A 135 3.52 -13.67 3.11
C ALA A 135 3.25 -13.84 1.61
N ASP A 136 2.95 -15.08 1.22
CA ASP A 136 2.36 -15.39 -0.07
C ASP A 136 0.85 -15.12 0.00
N VAL A 137 0.30 -14.39 -0.99
CA VAL A 137 -1.14 -14.09 -1.06
C VAL A 137 -2.00 -15.36 -1.15
N THR A 138 -1.46 -16.47 -1.65
CA THR A 138 -2.14 -17.77 -1.71
C THR A 138 -2.20 -18.51 -0.35
N ARG A 139 -1.56 -17.94 0.68
CA ARG A 139 -1.55 -18.45 2.06
C ARG A 139 -1.31 -17.33 3.08
N LEU A 140 -2.34 -16.54 3.35
CA LEU A 140 -2.27 -15.40 4.26
C LEU A 140 -2.32 -15.84 5.75
N PRO A 141 -1.43 -15.33 6.62
CA PRO A 141 -1.33 -15.71 8.02
C PRO A 141 -2.33 -14.98 8.93
N PHE A 142 -3.55 -14.77 8.44
CA PHE A 142 -4.60 -14.05 9.17
C PHE A 142 -5.86 -14.91 9.31
N ALA A 143 -6.63 -14.65 10.37
CA ALA A 143 -7.92 -15.30 10.55
C ALA A 143 -8.92 -14.83 9.49
N GLU A 144 -9.99 -15.59 9.28
CA GLU A 144 -11.10 -15.14 8.44
C GLU A 144 -11.68 -13.81 8.95
N GLN A 145 -12.17 -12.98 8.02
CA GLN A 145 -12.86 -11.71 8.33
C GLN A 145 -12.09 -10.73 9.25
N SER A 146 -10.76 -10.81 9.29
CA SER A 146 -9.91 -9.96 10.14
C SER A 146 -9.86 -8.50 9.67
N PHE A 147 -10.11 -8.25 8.37
CA PHE A 147 -10.01 -6.92 7.77
C PHE A 147 -11.34 -6.50 7.18
N GLU A 148 -11.81 -5.29 7.51
CA GLU A 148 -13.00 -4.69 6.92
C GLU A 148 -12.86 -4.57 5.41
N MET A 149 -11.68 -4.13 4.97
CA MET A 149 -11.33 -4.00 3.56
C MET A 149 -9.99 -4.66 3.23
N VAL A 150 -9.92 -5.26 2.04
CA VAL A 150 -8.67 -5.69 1.42
C VAL A 150 -8.46 -4.93 0.10
N THR A 151 -7.27 -4.41 -0.14
CA THR A 151 -6.83 -3.89 -1.44
C THR A 151 -5.79 -4.82 -2.04
N MET A 152 -5.87 -5.04 -3.36
CA MET A 152 -4.85 -5.76 -4.11
C MET A 152 -4.76 -5.13 -5.50
N LEU A 153 -3.78 -4.24 -5.67
CA LEU A 153 -3.67 -3.38 -6.84
C LEU A 153 -2.44 -3.75 -7.66
N GLU A 154 -2.63 -4.18 -8.90
CA GLU A 154 -1.56 -4.63 -9.80
C GLU A 154 -0.72 -5.78 -9.19
N VAL A 155 -1.41 -6.85 -8.79
CA VAL A 155 -0.81 -8.02 -8.16
C VAL A 155 -1.37 -9.30 -8.76
N LEU A 156 -2.70 -9.38 -8.93
CA LEU A 156 -3.38 -10.61 -9.34
C LEU A 156 -2.87 -11.15 -10.68
N GLU A 157 -2.51 -10.28 -11.60
CA GLU A 157 -1.95 -10.58 -12.92
C GLU A 157 -0.59 -11.29 -12.87
N HIS A 158 0.09 -11.24 -11.73
CA HIS A 158 1.36 -11.89 -11.48
C HIS A 158 1.23 -13.22 -10.73
N VAL A 159 0.04 -13.55 -10.20
CA VAL A 159 -0.15 -14.70 -9.31
C VAL A 159 -0.59 -15.94 -10.11
N PRO A 160 0.20 -17.03 -10.16
CA PRO A 160 -0.16 -18.21 -10.96
C PRO A 160 -1.48 -18.88 -10.53
N ASP A 161 -1.72 -18.99 -9.22
CA ASP A 161 -2.97 -19.53 -8.68
C ASP A 161 -3.90 -18.40 -8.22
N THR A 162 -4.43 -17.69 -9.22
CA THR A 162 -5.38 -16.57 -9.04
C THR A 162 -6.58 -16.98 -8.19
N ARG A 163 -7.10 -18.20 -8.38
CA ARG A 163 -8.24 -18.73 -7.63
C ARG A 163 -7.91 -18.85 -6.14
N ARG A 164 -6.75 -19.40 -5.80
CA ARG A 164 -6.30 -19.51 -4.41
C ARG A 164 -6.04 -18.14 -3.79
N ALA A 165 -5.42 -17.21 -4.52
CA ALA A 165 -5.22 -15.84 -4.04
C ALA A 165 -6.55 -15.13 -3.76
N LEU A 166 -7.51 -15.19 -4.69
CA LEU A 166 -8.84 -14.63 -4.52
C LEU A 166 -9.59 -15.28 -3.34
N SER A 167 -9.43 -16.59 -3.16
CA SER A 167 -10.00 -17.31 -2.01
C SER A 167 -9.46 -16.77 -0.68
N GLU A 168 -8.13 -16.57 -0.57
CA GLU A 168 -7.50 -16.07 0.65
C GLU A 168 -7.86 -14.61 0.95
N ILE A 169 -7.79 -13.70 -0.03
CA ILE A 169 -8.17 -12.29 0.19
C ILE A 169 -9.64 -12.19 0.54
N CYS A 170 -10.51 -12.99 -0.10
CA CYS A 170 -11.93 -13.01 0.24
C CYS A 170 -12.10 -13.58 1.63
N ARG A 171 -11.41 -14.66 2.02
CA ARG A 171 -11.49 -15.26 3.37
C ARG A 171 -11.17 -14.24 4.45
N VAL A 172 -10.08 -13.48 4.32
CA VAL A 172 -9.65 -12.51 5.35
C VAL A 172 -10.45 -11.19 5.29
N ALA A 173 -11.10 -10.88 4.17
CA ALA A 173 -12.00 -9.73 4.04
C ALA A 173 -13.34 -9.98 4.75
N ARG A 174 -13.81 -8.98 5.50
CA ARG A 174 -15.12 -8.95 6.16
C ARG A 174 -16.18 -8.35 5.26
N GLN A 175 -15.92 -7.20 4.63
CA GLN A 175 -16.94 -6.47 3.87
C GLN A 175 -16.56 -6.21 2.41
N PHE A 176 -15.35 -5.69 2.16
CA PHE A 176 -14.98 -5.20 0.84
C PHE A 176 -13.63 -5.74 0.37
N VAL A 177 -13.53 -5.97 -0.94
CA VAL A 177 -12.26 -6.18 -1.63
C VAL A 177 -12.20 -5.22 -2.81
N ILE A 178 -11.10 -4.47 -2.93
CA ILE A 178 -10.81 -3.62 -4.09
C ILE A 178 -9.63 -4.22 -4.86
N LEU A 179 -9.85 -4.50 -6.13
CA LEU A 179 -8.82 -4.97 -7.06
C LEU A 179 -8.55 -3.93 -8.13
N SER A 180 -7.32 -3.86 -8.61
CA SER A 180 -7.02 -3.32 -9.93
C SER A 180 -6.16 -4.30 -10.72
N VAL A 181 -6.42 -4.37 -12.02
CA VAL A 181 -5.67 -5.16 -13.00
C VAL A 181 -5.52 -4.36 -14.29
N PRO A 182 -4.48 -4.65 -15.11
CA PRO A 182 -4.34 -4.08 -16.44
C PRO A 182 -5.59 -4.32 -17.30
N SER A 183 -6.05 -3.29 -18.01
CA SER A 183 -7.22 -3.37 -18.89
C SER A 183 -6.88 -3.69 -20.35
N LYS A 184 -5.59 -3.87 -20.65
CA LYS A 184 -5.04 -4.14 -21.98
C LYS A 184 -3.71 -4.87 -21.81
N GLU A 185 -3.32 -5.60 -22.85
CA GLU A 185 -1.98 -6.19 -22.94
C GLU A 185 -0.91 -5.09 -22.90
N ASP A 186 0.24 -5.46 -22.35
CA ASP A 186 1.47 -4.70 -22.41
C ASP A 186 2.66 -5.65 -22.61
N ASP A 187 3.84 -5.08 -22.78
CA ASP A 187 5.06 -5.84 -23.04
C ASP A 187 5.73 -6.33 -21.73
N ASN A 188 5.02 -6.36 -20.59
CA ASN A 188 5.60 -6.79 -19.33
C ASN A 188 5.58 -8.33 -19.24
N PRO A 189 6.74 -9.03 -19.27
CA PRO A 189 6.78 -10.48 -19.21
C PRO A 189 6.30 -11.05 -17.85
N GLU A 190 6.20 -10.21 -16.81
CA GLU A 190 5.67 -10.60 -15.51
C GLU A 190 4.13 -10.62 -15.48
N HIS A 191 3.44 -10.01 -16.46
CA HIS A 191 1.98 -10.08 -16.59
C HIS A 191 1.57 -11.40 -17.24
N ILE A 192 1.32 -12.42 -16.41
CA ILE A 192 0.97 -13.76 -16.89
C ILE A 192 -0.54 -13.96 -17.08
N HIS A 193 -1.36 -12.99 -16.66
CA HIS A 193 -2.82 -12.99 -16.85
C HIS A 193 -3.35 -11.65 -17.35
N LEU A 194 -4.29 -11.69 -18.30
CA LEU A 194 -5.13 -10.55 -18.68
C LEU A 194 -6.59 -10.88 -18.38
N PHE A 195 -7.24 -10.07 -17.55
CA PHE A 195 -8.60 -10.33 -17.10
C PHE A 195 -9.63 -9.52 -17.88
N ALA A 196 -10.64 -10.21 -18.41
CA ALA A 196 -11.86 -9.57 -18.87
C ALA A 196 -12.84 -9.35 -17.69
N GLN A 197 -13.67 -8.30 -17.78
CA GLN A 197 -14.65 -7.95 -16.74
C GLN A 197 -15.56 -9.12 -16.32
N HIS A 198 -15.97 -9.97 -17.27
CA HIS A 198 -16.81 -11.14 -16.97
C HIS A 198 -16.02 -12.21 -16.20
N SER A 199 -14.82 -12.58 -16.69
CA SER A 199 -13.98 -13.58 -16.02
C SER A 199 -13.59 -13.19 -14.59
N LEU A 200 -13.24 -11.92 -14.34
CA LEU A 200 -12.92 -11.46 -12.99
C LEU A 200 -14.14 -11.44 -12.07
N ARG A 201 -15.32 -11.08 -12.62
CA ARG A 201 -16.59 -11.15 -11.87
C ARG A 201 -16.89 -12.59 -11.47
N ASP A 202 -16.80 -13.53 -12.40
CA ASP A 202 -17.12 -14.93 -12.15
C ASP A 202 -16.20 -15.52 -11.07
N LEU A 203 -14.89 -15.27 -11.17
CA LEU A 203 -13.92 -15.69 -10.16
C LEU A 203 -14.25 -15.16 -8.75
N LEU A 204 -14.66 -13.89 -8.64
CA LEU A 204 -15.04 -13.26 -7.38
C LEU A 204 -16.36 -13.84 -6.83
N LEU A 205 -17.36 -14.05 -7.69
CA LEU A 205 -18.63 -14.65 -7.30
C LEU A 205 -18.44 -16.09 -6.80
N GLU A 206 -17.54 -16.86 -7.41
CA GLU A 206 -17.15 -18.20 -6.96
C GLU A 206 -16.51 -18.19 -5.56
N GLN A 207 -15.96 -17.06 -5.09
CA GLN A 207 -15.44 -16.90 -3.71
C GLN A 207 -16.52 -16.45 -2.71
N GLY A 208 -17.79 -16.43 -3.10
CA GLY A 208 -18.90 -16.04 -2.22
C GLY A 208 -19.08 -14.52 -2.07
N VAL A 209 -18.49 -13.72 -2.96
CA VAL A 209 -18.80 -12.28 -3.06
C VAL A 209 -20.25 -12.13 -3.55
N ARG A 210 -21.04 -11.27 -2.91
CA ARG A 210 -22.46 -11.07 -3.26
C ARG A 210 -22.65 -10.15 -4.46
N ARG A 211 -21.82 -9.12 -4.58
CA ARG A 211 -21.93 -8.11 -5.65
C ARG A 211 -20.56 -7.60 -6.05
N VAL A 212 -20.34 -7.43 -7.36
CA VAL A 212 -19.13 -6.82 -7.90
C VAL A 212 -19.52 -5.63 -8.80
N SER A 213 -19.02 -4.45 -8.47
CA SER A 213 -19.08 -3.26 -9.32
C SER A 213 -17.72 -3.02 -9.96
N PHE A 214 -17.72 -2.49 -11.18
CA PHE A 214 -16.52 -2.21 -11.95
C PHE A 214 -16.42 -0.73 -12.27
N ASP A 215 -15.19 -0.24 -12.28
CA ASP A 215 -14.82 1.11 -12.67
C ASP A 215 -13.58 1.03 -13.57
N TYR A 216 -13.32 2.09 -14.31
CA TYR A 216 -12.20 2.15 -15.24
C TYR A 216 -11.43 3.46 -15.08
N VAL A 217 -10.12 3.36 -15.19
CA VAL A 217 -9.20 4.48 -15.34
C VAL A 217 -8.25 4.16 -16.49
N PRO A 218 -7.50 5.13 -17.04
CA PRO A 218 -6.59 4.86 -18.15
C PRO A 218 -5.66 3.66 -17.86
N GLY A 219 -5.79 2.61 -18.69
CA GLY A 219 -4.99 1.39 -18.66
C GLY A 219 -5.39 0.34 -17.61
N HIS A 220 -6.40 0.60 -16.77
CA HIS A 220 -6.71 -0.29 -15.64
C HIS A 220 -8.22 -0.47 -15.45
N MET A 221 -8.60 -1.69 -15.10
CA MET A 221 -9.94 -2.05 -14.64
C MET A 221 -9.89 -2.20 -13.11
N LEU A 222 -10.83 -1.56 -12.42
CA LEU A 222 -11.01 -1.71 -10.99
C LEU A 222 -12.26 -2.52 -10.69
N ALA A 223 -12.17 -3.44 -9.73
CA ALA A 223 -13.31 -4.18 -9.22
C ALA A 223 -13.49 -3.89 -7.72
N LEU A 224 -14.69 -3.48 -7.34
CA LEU A 224 -15.12 -3.39 -5.94
C LEU A 224 -16.09 -4.56 -5.67
N ALA A 225 -15.62 -5.52 -4.89
CA ALA A 225 -16.36 -6.68 -4.45
C ALA A 225 -16.94 -6.45 -3.05
N HIS A 226 -18.24 -6.73 -2.90
CA HIS A 226 -19.00 -6.63 -1.66
C HIS A 226 -19.35 -8.04 -1.15
N LYS A 227 -18.89 -8.40 0.04
CA LYS A 227 -19.18 -9.69 0.68
C LYS A 227 -20.53 -9.72 1.41
N GLY A 228 -20.94 -8.57 1.96
CA GLY A 228 -22.27 -8.31 2.53
C GLY A 228 -22.58 -8.97 3.86
#